data_AF-A0A7S1F651-F1
#
_entry.id   AF-A0A7S1F651-F1
#
_cell.length_a   1.000
_cell.length_b   1.000
_cell.length_c   1.000
_cell.angle_alpha   90.00
_cell.angle_beta   90.00
_cell.angle_gamma   90.00
#
_symmetry.space_group_name_H-M   'P 1'
#
loop_
_entity.id
_entity.type
_entity.pdbx_description
1 polymer ?
#
loop_
_entity_poly.entity_id
_entity_poly.type
_entity_poly.pdbx_seq_one_letter_code
_entity_poly.pdbx_strand_id
1 'polypeptide(L)'
;MSAIGALLKLAHTAVTVPQASASGFCNIIKLGTFCRTVVWPCLPPLLMYQYIRLVDDDCYTTEVLYYKSGSTDSKAFYDSSRVGGSGHWRIQQDLETIRAAANSE
;
A
#
# COMPACT_ATOMS: atom_id res chain seq x y z
N MET A 1 12.56 4.82 12.09
CA MET A 1 12.43 3.76 13.11
C MET A 1 12.21 4.31 14.52
N SER A 2 13.06 5.21 15.05
CA SER A 2 12.92 5.77 16.41
C SER A 2 11.61 6.56 16.65
N ALA A 3 11.22 7.44 15.71
CA ALA A 3 10.01 8.27 15.85
C ALA A 3 8.69 7.47 15.87
N ILE A 4 8.62 6.36 15.13
CA ILE A 4 7.45 5.46 15.10
C ILE A 4 7.32 4.73 16.44
N GLY A 5 8.43 4.30 17.03
CA GLY A 5 8.45 3.68 18.35
C GLY A 5 8.00 4.63 19.48
N ALA A 6 8.35 5.92 19.37
CA ALA A 6 7.90 6.94 20.31
C ALA A 6 6.38 7.21 20.19
N LEU A 7 5.86 7.30 18.97
CA LEU A 7 4.43 7.43 18.69
C LEU A 7 3.63 6.22 19.18
N LEU A 8 4.14 5.00 18.99
CA LEU A 8 3.50 3.78 19.47
C LEU A 8 3.47 3.71 21.01
N LYS A 9 4.55 4.13 21.69
CA LYS A 9 4.58 4.20 23.15
C LYS A 9 3.60 5.24 23.70
N LEU A 10 3.48 6.39 23.05
CA LEU A 10 2.51 7.43 23.40
C LEU A 10 1.07 6.98 23.15
N ALA A 11 0.80 6.32 22.02
CA ALA A 11 -0.51 5.75 21.72
C ALA A 11 -0.88 4.64 22.72
N HIS A 12 0.07 3.76 23.04
CA HIS A 12 -0.14 2.69 24.02
C HIS A 12 -0.41 3.25 25.41
N THR A 13 0.36 4.24 25.87
CA THR A 13 0.11 4.88 27.17
C THR A 13 -1.22 5.63 27.18
N ALA A 14 -1.58 6.36 26.12
CA ALA A 14 -2.88 7.04 26.02
C ALA A 14 -4.08 6.07 26.04
N VAL A 15 -3.91 4.84 25.53
CA VAL A 15 -4.94 3.79 25.55
C VAL A 15 -4.98 3.01 26.88
N THR A 16 -3.86 2.95 27.62
CA THR A 16 -3.73 2.16 28.86
C THR A 16 -3.71 2.97 30.17
N VAL A 17 -3.88 4.29 30.14
CA VAL A 17 -4.07 5.13 31.35
C VAL A 17 -5.28 4.64 32.16
N PRO A 18 -5.24 4.62 33.51
CA PRO A 18 -6.27 3.99 34.32
C PRO A 18 -7.66 4.58 34.04
N GLN A 19 -8.61 3.74 33.68
CA GLN A 19 -10.01 4.10 33.42
C GLN A 19 -10.79 4.56 34.67
N ALA A 20 -10.11 4.91 35.77
CA ALA A 20 -10.73 5.16 37.06
C ALA A 20 -11.26 6.59 37.25
N SER A 21 -11.04 7.50 36.28
CA SER A 21 -11.60 8.86 36.34
C SER A 21 -12.72 9.05 35.30
N ALA A 22 -13.79 9.75 35.69
CA ALA A 22 -14.91 10.07 34.79
C ALA A 22 -14.45 10.83 33.52
N SER A 23 -13.37 11.62 33.62
CA SER A 23 -12.75 12.32 32.49
C SER A 23 -12.14 11.34 31.47
N GLY A 24 -11.46 10.29 31.93
CA GLY A 24 -10.89 9.25 31.06
C GLY A 24 -11.98 8.50 30.28
N PHE A 25 -13.08 8.14 30.94
CA PHE A 25 -14.21 7.47 30.29
C PHE A 25 -14.85 8.33 29.19
N CYS A 26 -15.09 9.61 29.47
CA CYS A 26 -15.60 10.56 28.49
C CYS A 26 -14.67 10.74 27.29
N ASN A 27 -13.35 10.75 27.50
CA ASN A 27 -12.38 10.89 26.42
C ASN A 27 -12.32 9.67 25.50
N ILE A 28 -12.51 8.45 26.04
CA ILE A 28 -12.60 7.22 25.23
C ILE A 28 -13.86 7.25 24.36
N ILE A 29 -15.00 7.69 24.91
CA ILE A 29 -16.24 7.85 24.13
C ILE A 29 -16.03 8.88 23.01
N LYS A 30 -15.43 10.04 23.31
CA LYS A 30 -15.13 11.06 22.30
C LYS A 30 -14.20 10.53 21.21
N LEU A 31 -13.16 9.76 21.57
CA LEU A 31 -12.26 9.11 20.63
C LEU A 31 -12.99 8.08 19.75
N GLY A 32 -13.85 7.26 20.34
CA GLY A 32 -14.67 6.30 19.61
C GLY A 32 -15.63 6.97 18.62
N THR A 33 -16.25 8.08 19.02
CA THR A 33 -17.10 8.89 18.13
C THR A 33 -16.29 9.49 16.99
N PHE A 34 -15.13 10.12 17.28
CA PHE A 34 -14.24 10.66 16.25
C PHE A 34 -13.80 9.60 15.23
N CYS A 35 -13.47 8.40 15.70
CA CYS A 35 -13.06 7.30 14.82
C CYS A 35 -14.21 6.89 13.86
N ARG A 36 -15.47 6.88 14.34
CA ARG A 36 -16.64 6.60 13.49
C ARG A 36 -17.01 7.73 12.55
N THR A 37 -16.91 8.99 12.99
CA THR A 37 -17.42 10.13 12.22
C THR A 37 -16.40 10.75 11.28
N VAL A 38 -15.11 10.62 11.57
CA VAL A 38 -14.04 11.27 10.80
C VAL A 38 -13.12 10.23 10.17
N VAL A 39 -12.59 9.28 10.94
CA VAL A 39 -11.59 8.33 10.44
C VAL A 39 -12.21 7.36 9.43
N TRP A 40 -13.31 6.69 9.77
CA TRP A 40 -13.93 5.69 8.89
C TRP A 40 -14.47 6.24 7.56
N PRO A 41 -15.04 7.46 7.50
CA PRO A 41 -15.45 8.04 6.21
C PRO A 41 -14.26 8.51 5.36
N CYS A 42 -13.18 9.00 5.97
CA CYS A 42 -12.03 9.53 5.24
C CYS A 42 -11.01 8.45 4.83
N LEU A 43 -10.92 7.35 5.57
CA LEU A 43 -9.92 6.30 5.33
C LEU A 43 -10.13 5.57 3.98
N PRO A 44 -11.33 5.11 3.58
CA PRO A 44 -11.52 4.43 2.30
C PRO A 44 -11.19 5.31 1.09
N PRO A 45 -11.61 6.59 1.00
CA PRO A 45 -11.19 7.48 -0.09
C PRO A 45 -9.68 7.68 -0.16
N LEU A 46 -9.00 7.81 1.00
CA LEU A 46 -7.54 7.95 1.05
C LEU A 46 -6.83 6.70 0.56
N LEU A 47 -7.28 5.52 0.99
CA LEU A 47 -6.74 4.24 0.53
C LEU A 47 -6.98 4.03 -0.96
N MET A 48 -8.17 4.37 -1.46
CA MET A 48 -8.49 4.32 -2.89
C MET A 48 -7.60 5.26 -3.70
N TYR A 49 -7.39 6.49 -3.22
CA TYR A 49 -6.48 7.43 -3.87
C TYR A 49 -5.05 6.89 -3.95
N GLN A 50 -4.55 6.33 -2.85
CA GLN A 50 -3.21 5.71 -2.83
C GLN A 50 -3.13 4.50 -3.76
N TYR A 51 -4.18 3.68 -3.84
CA TYR A 51 -4.27 2.55 -4.76
C TYR A 51 -4.20 3.01 -6.21
N ILE A 52 -5.01 4.00 -6.60
CA ILE A 52 -5.03 4.53 -7.97
C ILE A 52 -3.65 5.04 -8.37
N ARG A 53 -2.97 5.77 -7.49
CA ARG A 53 -1.61 6.26 -7.77
C ARG A 53 -0.60 5.14 -7.99
N LEU A 54 -0.66 4.09 -7.19
CA LEU A 54 0.24 2.95 -7.35
C LEU A 54 -0.01 2.23 -8.69
N VAL A 55 -1.28 2.03 -9.05
CA VAL A 55 -1.65 1.41 -10.33
C VAL A 55 -1.20 2.28 -11.52
N ASP A 56 -1.34 3.61 -11.41
CA ASP A 56 -0.90 4.55 -12.45
C ASP A 56 0.62 4.50 -12.67
N ASP A 57 1.40 4.50 -11.58
CA ASP A 57 2.86 4.38 -11.63
C ASP A 57 3.31 3.03 -12.25
N ASP A 58 2.63 1.93 -11.93
CA ASP A 58 2.91 0.59 -12.49
C ASP A 58 2.60 0.54 -14.00
N CYS A 59 1.47 1.10 -14.43
CA CYS A 59 1.10 1.19 -15.84
C CYS A 59 2.09 2.06 -16.62
N TYR A 60 2.46 3.22 -16.09
CA TYR A 60 3.46 4.10 -16.70
C TYR A 60 4.81 3.40 -16.89
N THR A 61 5.26 2.66 -15.89
CA THR A 61 6.51 1.89 -15.98
C THR A 61 6.47 0.87 -17.11
N THR A 62 5.33 0.21 -17.27
CA THR A 62 5.12 -0.79 -18.33
C THR A 62 5.10 -0.15 -19.72
N GLU A 63 4.49 1.01 -19.87
CA GLU A 63 4.52 1.78 -21.11
C GLU A 63 5.94 2.20 -21.48
N VAL A 64 6.71 2.76 -20.54
CA VAL A 64 8.10 3.16 -20.77
C VAL A 64 8.95 1.96 -21.20
N LEU A 65 8.73 0.80 -20.59
CA LEU A 65 9.46 -0.42 -20.90
C LEU A 65 9.11 -0.96 -22.29
N TYR A 66 7.82 -0.93 -22.66
CA TYR A 66 7.36 -1.24 -24.01
C TYR A 66 7.99 -0.31 -25.05
N TYR A 67 7.91 1.01 -24.85
CA TYR A 67 8.47 2.01 -25.77
C TYR A 67 9.97 1.83 -25.99
N LYS A 68 10.72 1.50 -24.93
CA LYS A 68 12.18 1.27 -25.02
C LYS A 68 12.55 -0.09 -25.61
N SER A 69 11.68 -1.09 -25.52
CA SER A 69 11.95 -2.45 -25.99
C SER A 69 12.02 -2.56 -27.52
N GLY A 70 11.40 -1.64 -28.26
CA GLY A 70 11.24 -1.74 -29.72
C GLY A 70 10.35 -2.90 -30.17
N SER A 71 9.67 -3.58 -29.24
CA SER A 71 8.73 -4.66 -29.54
C SER A 71 7.44 -4.13 -30.18
N THR A 72 6.85 -4.91 -31.06
CA THR A 72 5.53 -4.63 -31.65
C THR A 72 4.39 -5.36 -30.91
N ASP A 73 4.73 -6.25 -29.98
CA ASP A 73 3.76 -7.04 -29.22
C ASP A 73 3.50 -6.41 -27.85
N SER A 74 2.40 -5.67 -27.73
CA SER A 74 1.98 -5.03 -26.48
C SER A 74 1.49 -6.03 -25.43
N LYS A 75 0.93 -7.18 -25.85
CA LYS A 75 0.41 -8.21 -24.93
C LYS A 75 1.52 -8.93 -24.19
N ALA A 76 2.73 -8.94 -24.74
CA ALA A 76 3.90 -9.47 -24.05
C ALA A 76 4.19 -8.70 -22.75
N PHE A 77 3.87 -7.40 -22.67
CA PHE A 77 4.20 -6.54 -21.52
C PHE A 77 3.04 -6.42 -20.53
N TYR A 78 1.82 -6.31 -21.03
CA TYR A 78 0.62 -6.27 -20.21
C TYR A 78 -0.53 -7.05 -20.85
N ASP A 79 -0.87 -8.20 -20.25
CA ASP A 79 -1.99 -9.04 -20.68
C ASP A 79 -3.11 -9.06 -19.64
N SER A 80 -4.16 -8.26 -19.88
CA SER A 80 -5.33 -8.19 -19.01
C SER A 80 -6.19 -9.47 -19.02
N SER A 81 -5.94 -10.40 -19.94
CA SER A 81 -6.65 -11.69 -19.98
C SER A 81 -6.08 -12.70 -18.99
N ARG A 82 -4.90 -12.44 -18.40
CA ARG A 82 -4.29 -13.32 -17.42
C ARG A 82 -5.00 -13.26 -16.07
N VAL A 83 -5.05 -14.43 -15.44
CA VAL A 83 -5.74 -14.63 -14.17
C VAL A 83 -5.02 -13.88 -13.03
N GLY A 84 -5.80 -13.28 -12.14
CA GLY A 84 -5.31 -12.77 -10.86
C GLY A 84 -4.47 -11.49 -10.94
N GLY A 85 -4.63 -10.65 -11.98
CA GLY A 85 -3.87 -9.40 -12.10
C GLY A 85 -2.39 -9.62 -12.47
N SER A 86 -2.03 -10.82 -12.95
CA SER A 86 -0.67 -11.16 -13.39
C SER A 86 -0.34 -10.67 -14.81
N GLY A 87 -0.94 -9.55 -15.23
CA GLY A 87 -0.76 -9.01 -16.58
C GLY A 87 0.70 -8.68 -16.91
N HIS A 88 1.50 -8.33 -15.90
CA HIS A 88 2.93 -8.00 -16.00
C HIS A 88 3.87 -9.23 -15.95
N TRP A 89 3.37 -10.42 -16.25
CA TRP A 89 4.09 -11.70 -16.09
C TRP A 89 5.48 -11.72 -16.73
N ARG A 90 5.66 -11.05 -17.88
CA ARG A 90 6.92 -11.06 -18.62
C ARG A 90 8.00 -10.28 -17.89
N ILE A 91 7.64 -9.12 -17.35
CA ILE A 91 8.55 -8.32 -16.51
C ILE A 91 8.95 -9.12 -15.26
N GLN A 92 8.01 -9.82 -14.64
CA GLN A 92 8.31 -10.68 -13.48
C GLN A 92 9.28 -11.81 -13.84
N GLN A 93 9.08 -12.46 -14.99
CA GLN A 93 9.97 -13.50 -15.48
C GLN A 93 11.37 -12.97 -15.83
N ASP A 94 11.45 -11.84 -16.51
CA ASP A 94 12.71 -11.22 -16.90
C ASP A 94 13.50 -10.78 -15.65
N LEU A 95 12.81 -10.20 -14.66
CA LEU A 95 13.41 -9.87 -13.35
C LEU A 95 13.89 -11.12 -12.60
N GLU A 96 13.14 -12.22 -12.62
CA GLU A 96 13.58 -13.47 -11.99
C GLU A 96 14.79 -14.06 -12.72
N THR A 97 14.83 -13.95 -14.05
CA THR A 97 16.00 -14.39 -14.84
C THR A 97 17.24 -13.56 -14.49
N ILE A 98 17.10 -12.24 -14.36
CA ILE A 98 18.20 -11.36 -13.91
C ILE A 98 18.61 -11.70 -12.48
N ARG A 99 17.66 -11.92 -11.58
CA ARG A 99 17.92 -12.31 -10.19
C ARG A 99 18.68 -13.63 -10.11
N ALA A 100 18.28 -14.64 -10.87
CA ALA A 100 18.94 -15.95 -10.91
C ALA A 100 20.34 -15.87 -11.53
N ALA A 101 20.54 -15.00 -12.54
CA ALA A 101 21.87 -14.75 -13.10
C ALA A 101 22.79 -13.97 -12.13
N ALA A 102 22.24 -13.03 -11.36
CA ALA A 102 22.98 -12.19 -10.42
C ALA A 102 23.30 -12.91 -9.10
N ASN A 103 22.41 -13.80 -8.66
CA ASN A 103 22.61 -14.66 -7.49
C ASN A 103 22.82 -16.07 -8.01
N SER A 104 24.04 -16.39 -8.42
CA SER A 104 24.42 -17.76 -8.76
C SER A 104 24.31 -18.66 -7.53
N GLU A 105 23.12 -19.24 -7.31
CA GLU A 105 22.90 -20.38 -6.41
C GLU A 105 23.44 -21.68 -7.02
#